data_AF-A0A936X1P0-F1
#
_entry.id   AF-A0A936X1P0-F1
#
_cell.length_a   1.000
_cell.length_b   1.000
_cell.length_c   1.000
_cell.angle_alpha   90.00
_cell.angle_beta   90.00
_cell.angle_gamma   90.00
#
_symmetry.space_group_name_H-M   'P 1'
#
loop_
_entity.id
_entity.type
_entity.pdbx_description
1 polymer ?
#
loop_
_entity_poly.entity_id
_entity_poly.type
_entity_poly.pdbx_seq_one_letter_code
_entity_poly.pdbx_strand_id
1 'polypeptide(L)'
;MLGDYAKLPYWRGCVFAFYLDNQISIATKNKASIRNLMLDLKEVVRTKSKKEFSNEEFVNAVSKYLPKEDFKKQFQDFILEGASILFNECLVMPFMHLELKDQVPAIRITDKGKFKLHYHFN
;
A
#
# COMPACT_ATOMS: atom_id res chain seq x y z
N MET A 1 -4.31 -31.01 -3.56
CA MET A 1 -5.30 -30.05 -3.05
C MET A 1 -4.55 -28.77 -2.72
N LEU A 2 -4.51 -27.78 -3.64
CA LEU A 2 -3.82 -26.50 -3.46
C LEU A 2 -4.64 -25.55 -2.55
N GLY A 3 -5.07 -26.06 -1.39
CA GLY A 3 -5.75 -25.26 -0.38
C GLY A 3 -4.77 -24.28 0.25
N ASP A 4 -5.24 -23.05 0.49
CA ASP A 4 -4.55 -21.92 1.12
C ASP A 4 -3.46 -21.16 0.35
N TYR A 5 -2.55 -21.80 -0.38
CA TYR A 5 -1.44 -21.07 -1.03
C TYR A 5 -1.88 -20.09 -2.12
N ALA A 6 -3.02 -20.34 -2.78
CA ALA A 6 -3.57 -19.43 -3.78
C ALA A 6 -3.99 -18.06 -3.20
N LYS A 7 -4.29 -18.00 -1.90
CA LYS A 7 -4.69 -16.74 -1.24
C LYS A 7 -3.48 -15.93 -0.77
N LEU A 8 -2.32 -16.55 -0.58
CA LEU A 8 -1.14 -15.89 -0.03
C LEU A 8 -0.72 -14.64 -0.84
N PRO A 9 -0.71 -14.65 -2.19
CA PRO A 9 -0.45 -13.45 -2.98
C PRO A 9 -1.48 -12.33 -2.72
N TYR A 10 -2.76 -12.68 -2.55
CA TYR A 10 -3.82 -11.71 -2.28
C TYR A 10 -3.68 -11.08 -0.89
N TRP A 11 -3.40 -11.88 0.14
CA TRP A 11 -3.18 -11.38 1.49
C TRP A 11 -1.96 -10.45 1.55
N ARG A 12 -0.82 -10.87 0.95
CA ARG A 12 0.39 -10.05 0.87
C ARG A 12 0.13 -8.75 0.11
N GLY A 13 -0.53 -8.84 -1.04
CA GLY A 13 -0.91 -7.67 -1.84
C GLY A 13 -1.80 -6.69 -1.08
N CYS A 14 -2.79 -7.18 -0.34
CA CYS A 14 -3.68 -6.35 0.48
C CYS A 14 -2.92 -5.62 1.60
N VAL A 15 -2.10 -6.35 2.35
CA VAL A 15 -1.31 -5.80 3.46
C VAL A 15 -0.30 -4.76 2.95
N PHE A 16 0.39 -5.05 1.84
CA PHE A 16 1.31 -4.12 1.21
C PHE A 16 0.61 -2.89 0.63
N ALA A 17 -0.58 -3.06 0.03
CA ALA A 17 -1.38 -1.94 -0.46
C ALA A 17 -1.79 -0.99 0.68
N PHE A 18 -2.21 -1.52 1.83
CA PHE A 18 -2.49 -0.71 3.02
C PHE A 18 -1.25 0.03 3.52
N TYR A 19 -0.11 -0.66 3.62
CA TYR A 19 1.15 -0.03 3.98
C TYR A 19 1.52 1.12 3.02
N LEU A 20 1.47 0.86 1.72
CA LEU A 20 1.87 1.79 0.67
C LEU A 20 0.95 3.02 0.62
N ASP A 21 -0.36 2.83 0.81
CA ASP A 21 -1.32 3.94 0.92
C ASP A 21 -0.92 4.91 2.04
N ASN A 22 -0.62 4.38 3.23
CA ASN A 22 -0.16 5.17 4.36
C ASN A 22 1.15 5.90 4.05
N GLN A 23 2.15 5.21 3.47
CA GLN A 23 3.44 5.84 3.13
C GLN A 23 3.26 7.01 2.16
N ILE A 24 2.49 6.81 1.09
CA ILE A 24 2.20 7.84 0.08
C ILE A 24 1.47 9.02 0.73
N SER A 25 0.42 8.75 1.49
CA SER A 25 -0.38 9.81 2.12
C SER A 25 0.41 10.60 3.17
N ILE A 26 1.29 9.95 3.93
CA ILE A 26 2.18 10.65 4.87
C ILE A 26 3.19 11.52 4.11
N ALA A 27 3.93 10.93 3.17
CA ALA A 27 5.00 11.62 2.42
C ALA A 27 4.46 12.83 1.64
N THR A 28 3.24 12.73 1.13
CA THR A 28 2.60 13.80 0.34
C THR A 28 1.73 14.75 1.15
N LYS A 29 1.71 14.64 2.48
CA LYS A 29 0.83 15.43 3.37
C LYS A 29 -0.63 15.35 2.92
N ASN A 30 -1.08 14.14 2.63
CA ASN A 30 -2.43 13.79 2.21
C ASN A 30 -2.86 14.34 0.84
N LYS A 31 -1.92 14.76 -0.02
CA LYS A 31 -2.22 15.21 -1.39
C LYS A 31 -2.37 14.06 -2.38
N ALA A 32 -1.83 12.89 -2.06
CA ALA A 32 -1.97 11.68 -2.85
C ALA A 32 -2.20 10.45 -1.95
N SER A 33 -2.73 9.41 -2.56
CA SER A 33 -2.94 8.09 -1.95
C SER A 33 -2.65 6.98 -2.95
N ILE A 34 -2.83 5.72 -2.55
CA ILE A 34 -2.69 4.58 -3.47
C ILE A 34 -3.61 4.72 -4.69
N ARG A 35 -4.75 5.42 -4.57
CA ARG A 35 -5.64 5.68 -5.71
C ARG A 35 -4.93 6.45 -6.82
N ASN A 36 -4.11 7.45 -6.48
CA ASN A 36 -3.34 8.20 -7.47
C ASN A 36 -2.32 7.30 -8.17
N LEU A 37 -1.61 6.46 -7.41
CA LEU A 37 -0.70 5.45 -7.97
C LEU A 37 -1.42 4.49 -8.93
N MET A 38 -2.61 4.00 -8.58
CA MET A 38 -3.38 3.11 -9.45
C MET A 38 -3.78 3.79 -10.77
N LEU A 39 -4.07 5.10 -10.75
CA LEU A 39 -4.33 5.87 -11.97
C LEU A 39 -3.05 6.04 -12.80
N ASP A 40 -1.91 6.31 -12.17
CA ASP A 40 -0.62 6.37 -12.87
C ASP A 40 -0.27 5.04 -13.55
N LEU A 41 -0.43 3.92 -12.85
CA LEU A 41 -0.19 2.59 -13.39
C LEU A 41 -1.15 2.24 -14.52
N LYS A 42 -2.42 2.66 -14.40
CA LYS A 42 -3.40 2.52 -15.48
C LYS A 42 -2.92 3.24 -16.75
N GLU A 43 -2.39 4.45 -16.63
CA GLU A 43 -1.87 5.19 -17.77
C GLU A 43 -0.62 4.52 -18.37
N VAL A 44 0.29 4.00 -17.53
CA VAL A 44 1.45 3.22 -17.98
C VAL A 44 1.04 2.04 -18.85
N VAL A 45 0.02 1.27 -18.45
CA VAL A 45 -0.43 0.11 -19.23
C VAL A 45 -1.34 0.48 -20.41
N ARG A 46 -2.04 1.63 -20.35
CA ARG A 46 -2.93 2.08 -21.43
C ARG A 46 -2.18 2.35 -22.73
N THR A 47 -0.93 2.83 -22.64
CA THR A 47 -0.09 3.13 -23.80
C THR A 47 0.65 1.92 -24.35
N LYS A 48 0.50 0.74 -23.73
CA LYS A 48 1.23 -0.48 -24.10
C LYS A 48 0.32 -1.46 -24.83
N SER A 49 0.92 -2.24 -25.72
CA SER A 49 0.23 -3.36 -26.39
C SER A 49 -0.15 -4.46 -25.40
N LYS A 50 0.70 -4.70 -24.40
CA LYS A 50 0.42 -5.60 -23.27
C LYS A 50 -0.11 -4.81 -22.07
N LYS A 51 -1.26 -5.23 -21.52
CA LYS A 51 -1.93 -4.58 -20.37
C LYS A 51 -1.29 -4.95 -19.02
N GLU A 52 0.03 -4.95 -18.97
CA GLU A 52 0.83 -5.34 -17.79
C GLU A 52 1.97 -4.33 -17.59
N PHE A 53 2.35 -4.14 -16.34
CA PHE A 53 3.53 -3.37 -15.95
C PHE A 53 4.58 -4.31 -15.33
N SER A 54 5.86 -4.01 -15.55
CA SER A 54 6.99 -4.69 -14.93
C SER A 54 7.21 -4.19 -13.49
N ASN A 55 8.03 -4.93 -12.74
CA ASN A 55 8.48 -4.49 -11.42
C ASN A 55 9.17 -3.11 -11.47
N GLU A 56 9.97 -2.85 -12.51
CA GLU A 56 10.65 -1.57 -12.68
C GLU A 56 9.65 -0.44 -12.99
N GLU A 57 8.67 -0.69 -13.84
CA GLU A 57 7.60 0.27 -14.13
C GLU A 57 6.77 0.59 -12.89
N PHE A 58 6.52 -0.41 -12.03
CA PHE A 58 5.88 -0.20 -10.74
C PHE A 58 6.71 0.69 -9.80
N VAL A 59 8.00 0.38 -9.64
CA VAL A 59 8.92 1.21 -8.83
C VAL A 59 9.01 2.63 -9.37
N ASN A 60 9.07 2.80 -10.68
CA ASN A 60 9.10 4.13 -11.31
C ASN A 60 7.79 4.88 -11.08
N ALA A 61 6.63 4.23 -11.15
CA ALA A 61 5.35 4.87 -10.84
C ALA A 61 5.29 5.35 -9.38
N VAL A 62 5.77 4.54 -8.43
CA VAL A 62 5.81 4.90 -7.00
C VAL A 62 6.80 6.03 -6.72
N SER A 63 7.89 6.14 -7.49
CA SER A 63 8.91 7.19 -7.31
C SER A 63 8.40 8.63 -7.47
N LYS A 64 7.19 8.81 -8.01
CA LYS A 64 6.48 10.10 -8.02
C LYS A 64 6.07 10.57 -6.61
N TYR A 65 5.98 9.64 -5.66
CA TYR A 65 5.43 9.86 -4.32
C TYR A 65 6.45 9.58 -3.20
N LEU A 66 7.33 8.61 -3.40
CA LEU A 66 8.30 8.14 -2.41
C LEU A 66 9.73 8.15 -2.98
N PRO A 67 10.77 8.27 -2.14
CA PRO A 67 12.15 8.11 -2.59
C PRO A 67 12.36 6.75 -3.26
N LYS A 68 12.87 6.77 -4.50
CA LYS A 68 12.93 5.58 -5.36
C LYS A 68 13.73 4.43 -4.76
N GLU A 69 14.92 4.70 -4.23
CA GLU A 69 15.82 3.64 -3.73
C GLU A 69 15.28 3.01 -2.43
N ASP A 70 14.71 3.81 -1.53
CA ASP A 70 14.08 3.31 -0.31
C ASP A 70 12.89 2.41 -0.65
N PHE A 71 12.03 2.85 -1.57
CA PHE A 71 10.89 2.06 -2.01
C PHE A 71 11.31 0.78 -2.74
N LYS A 72 12.35 0.84 -3.59
CA LYS A 72 12.87 -0.33 -4.30
C LYS A 72 13.31 -1.40 -3.31
N LYS A 73 14.00 -1.02 -2.24
CA LYS A 73 14.38 -1.94 -1.16
C LYS A 73 13.14 -2.54 -0.47
N GLN A 74 12.18 -1.72 -0.08
CA GLN A 74 10.93 -2.20 0.56
C GLN A 74 10.14 -3.15 -0.35
N PHE A 75 10.08 -2.86 -1.65
CA PHE A 75 9.41 -3.72 -2.63
C PHE A 75 10.11 -5.07 -2.78
N GLN A 76 11.45 -5.07 -2.82
CA GLN A 76 12.26 -6.30 -2.80
C GLN A 76 11.94 -7.13 -1.54
N ASP A 77 12.04 -6.50 -0.36
CA ASP A 77 11.86 -7.19 0.92
C ASP A 77 10.43 -7.74 1.06
N PHE A 78 9.40 -6.91 0.89
CA PHE A 78 8.01 -7.27 1.24
C PHE A 78 7.26 -8.06 0.17
N ILE A 79 7.51 -7.80 -1.11
CA ILE A 79 6.78 -8.43 -2.21
C ILE A 79 7.58 -9.58 -2.83
N LEU A 80 8.86 -9.36 -3.15
CA LEU A 80 9.65 -10.35 -3.88
C LEU A 80 10.20 -11.44 -2.94
N GLU A 81 10.69 -11.06 -1.77
CA GLU A 81 11.23 -11.99 -0.78
C GLU A 81 10.19 -12.44 0.27
N GLY A 82 9.10 -11.67 0.40
CA GLY A 82 7.99 -12.01 1.29
C GLY A 82 8.31 -11.80 2.77
N ALA A 83 9.23 -10.87 3.08
CA ALA A 83 9.48 -10.42 4.44
C ALA A 83 8.23 -9.77 5.05
N SER A 84 8.10 -9.88 6.37
CA SER A 84 6.97 -9.30 7.09
C SER A 84 7.08 -7.79 7.20
N ILE A 85 5.95 -7.10 7.09
CA ILE A 85 5.83 -5.67 7.41
C ILE A 85 5.59 -5.54 8.91
N LEU A 86 6.52 -4.90 9.62
CA LEU A 86 6.44 -4.66 11.06
C LEU A 86 5.60 -3.41 11.34
N PHE A 87 4.30 -3.59 11.48
CA PHE A 87 3.33 -2.49 11.65
C PHE A 87 3.41 -1.76 13.00
N ASN A 88 4.08 -2.34 13.98
CA ASN A 88 4.47 -1.66 15.22
C ASN A 88 5.53 -0.56 14.98
N GLU A 89 6.26 -0.63 13.86
CA GLU A 89 7.33 0.30 13.50
C GLU A 89 6.98 1.17 12.28
N CYS A 90 5.95 0.77 11.52
CA CYS A 90 5.48 1.51 10.37
C CYS A 90 4.60 2.69 10.77
N LEU A 91 4.79 3.82 10.10
CA LEU A 91 3.88 4.96 10.25
C LEU A 91 2.55 4.65 9.55
N VAL A 92 1.46 4.83 10.29
CA VAL A 92 0.10 4.91 9.76
C VAL A 92 -0.43 6.34 9.88
N MET A 93 -1.49 6.65 9.14
CA MET A 93 -2.10 7.98 9.21
C MET A 93 -2.47 8.34 10.67
N PRO A 94 -2.30 9.60 11.12
CA PRO A 94 -2.49 9.99 12.52
C PRO A 94 -3.90 9.75 13.10
N PHE A 95 -4.90 9.56 12.24
CA PHE A 95 -6.29 9.25 12.64
C PHE A 95 -6.56 7.74 12.74
N MET A 96 -5.52 6.91 12.57
CA MET A 96 -5.57 5.45 12.70
C MET A 96 -4.60 5.01 13.79
N HIS A 97 -4.98 3.97 14.50
CA HIS A 97 -4.14 3.25 15.44
C HIS A 97 -4.27 1.75 15.15
N LEU A 98 -3.15 1.04 15.12
CA LEU A 98 -3.16 -0.40 14.98
C LEU A 98 -3.14 -1.03 16.37
N GLU A 99 -4.09 -1.91 16.63
CA GLU A 99 -4.24 -2.60 17.90
C GLU A 99 -4.49 -4.10 17.67
N LEU A 100 -4.27 -4.90 18.71
CA LEU A 100 -4.72 -6.29 18.74
C LEU A 100 -6.02 -6.36 19.54
N LYS A 101 -7.09 -6.80 18.90
CA LYS A 101 -8.37 -7.10 19.55
C LYS A 101 -8.58 -8.61 19.50
N ASP A 102 -8.60 -9.26 20.66
CA ASP A 102 -8.72 -10.72 20.78
C ASP A 102 -7.66 -11.46 19.95
N GLN A 103 -6.42 -10.95 19.95
CA GLN A 103 -5.29 -11.42 19.15
C GLN A 103 -5.43 -11.25 17.63
N VAL A 104 -6.43 -10.51 17.16
CA VAL A 104 -6.62 -10.15 15.76
C VAL A 104 -6.18 -8.71 15.51
N PRO A 105 -5.30 -8.44 14.52
CA PRO A 105 -4.96 -7.09 14.12
C PRO A 105 -6.20 -6.30 13.70
N ALA A 106 -6.39 -5.14 14.32
CA ALA A 106 -7.51 -4.25 14.08
C ALA A 106 -7.01 -2.81 13.84
N ILE A 107 -7.73 -2.09 12.99
CA ILE A 107 -7.53 -0.65 12.79
C ILE A 107 -8.56 0.07 13.65
N ARG A 108 -8.09 0.78 14.66
CA ARG A 108 -8.92 1.71 15.44
C ARG A 108 -8.85 3.09 14.83
N ILE A 109 -10.01 3.64 14.49
CA ILE A 109 -10.14 5.01 13.98
C ILE A 109 -10.27 5.96 15.17
N THR A 110 -9.32 6.87 15.33
CA THR A 110 -9.28 7.85 16.43
C THR A 110 -10.02 9.15 16.07
N ASP A 111 -10.08 9.50 14.78
CA ASP A 111 -10.82 10.66 14.26
C ASP A 111 -11.67 10.23 13.06
N LYS A 112 -12.97 10.02 13.30
CA LYS A 112 -13.93 9.58 12.29
C LYS A 112 -14.13 10.61 11.17
N GLY A 113 -14.03 11.91 11.49
CA GLY A 113 -14.23 12.98 10.50
C GLY A 113 -13.09 12.99 9.47
N LYS A 114 -11.84 12.95 9.96
CA LYS A 114 -10.66 12.86 9.10
C LYS A 114 -10.62 11.56 8.31
N PHE A 115 -10.99 10.43 8.94
CA PHE A 115 -11.06 9.15 8.26
C PHE A 115 -12.05 9.17 7.09
N LYS A 116 -13.27 9.67 7.31
CA LYS A 116 -14.27 9.79 6.24
C LYS A 116 -13.84 10.74 5.13
N LEU A 117 -13.24 11.87 5.47
CA LEU A 117 -12.72 12.82 4.50
C LEU A 117 -11.61 12.22 3.64
N HIS A 118 -10.71 11.44 4.25
CA HIS A 118 -9.59 10.79 3.58
C HIS A 118 -10.05 9.65 2.65
N TYR A 119 -10.94 8.77 3.11
CA TYR A 119 -11.39 7.60 2.34
C TYR A 119 -12.70 7.80 1.57
N HIS A 120 -13.27 9.01 1.59
CA HIS A 120 -14.52 9.36 0.91
C HIS A 120 -15.70 8.44 1.23
N PHE A 121 -15.85 8.03 2.49
CA PHE A 121 -17.05 7.34 2.97
C PHE A 121 -18.19 8.36 3.13
N ASN A 122 -19.06 8.41 2.12
CA ASN A 122 -20.36 9.10 2.21
C ASN A 122 -21.32 8.30 3.10
#